data_AF-A0A242M5W7-F1
#
_entry.id   AF-A0A242M5W7-F1
#
_cell.length_a   1.000
_cell.length_b   1.000
_cell.length_c   1.000
_cell.angle_alpha   90.00
_cell.angle_beta   90.00
_cell.angle_gamma   90.00
#
_symmetry.space_group_name_H-M   'P 1'
#
loop_
_entity.id
_entity.type
_entity.pdbx_description
1 polymer ?
#
loop_
_entity_poly.entity_id
_entity_poly.type
_entity_poly.pdbx_seq_one_letter_code
_entity_poly.pdbx_strand_id
1 'polypeptide(L)' 'MHFTPTYSSWLNQVENWFSRIQRDVIARGVFTSVKDLDRKLMRYIREHNQNPKPIKWKYDDPSRRIRPVPSQ' A
#
# COMPACT_ATOMS: atom_id res chain seq x y z
N MET A 1 -8.87 17.59 11.99
CA MET A 1 -7.45 17.36 11.63
C MET A 1 -7.13 15.89 11.88
N HIS A 2 -6.58 15.17 10.90
CA HIS A 2 -6.15 13.78 11.06
C HIS A 2 -4.66 13.80 11.44
N PHE A 3 -4.29 13.23 12.59
CA PHE A 3 -2.91 13.25 13.09
C PHE A 3 -2.26 11.90 12.84
N THR A 4 -1.24 11.87 11.96
CA THR A 4 -0.36 10.71 11.82
C THR A 4 0.84 10.94 12.73
N PRO A 5 1.14 10.06 13.70
CA PRO A 5 2.30 10.22 14.55
C PRO A 5 3.58 10.27 13.72
N THR A 6 4.57 11.05 14.16
CA THR A 6 5.90 11.04 13.54
C THR A 6 6.45 9.62 13.50
N TYR A 7 7.08 9.24 12.39
CA TYR A 7 7.55 7.87 12.10
C TYR A 7 6.46 6.80 11.88
N SER A 8 5.17 7.15 11.92
CA SER A 8 4.07 6.22 11.64
C SER A 8 3.60 6.26 10.19
N SER A 9 4.57 6.30 9.28
CA SER A 9 4.36 6.35 7.83
C SER A 9 3.55 5.13 7.32
N TRP A 10 3.69 3.97 7.97
CA TRP A 10 2.87 2.76 7.73
C TRP A 10 1.35 2.95 7.93
N LEU A 11 0.92 3.91 8.75
CA LEU A 11 -0.50 4.24 8.93
C LEU A 11 -1.03 5.16 7.82
N ASN A 12 -0.14 5.83 7.08
CA ASN A 12 -0.51 6.74 6.02
C ASN A 12 -1.02 5.98 4.78
N GLN A 13 -2.26 6.24 4.37
CA GLN A 13 -2.87 5.60 3.21
C GLN A 13 -2.18 6.00 1.90
N VAL A 14 -1.66 7.24 1.81
CA VAL A 14 -0.99 7.76 0.61
C VAL A 14 0.31 7.00 0.35
N GLU A 15 1.15 6.81 1.38
CA GLU A 15 2.40 6.06 1.25
C GLU A 15 2.18 4.58 0.93
N ASN A 16 1.16 3.97 1.55
CA ASN A 16 0.78 2.61 1.22
C ASN A 16 0.31 2.48 -0.23
N TRP A 17 -0.39 3.48 -0.77
CA TRP A 17 -0.81 3.52 -2.17
C TRP A 17 0.39 3.64 -3.12
N PHE A 18 1.34 4.53 -2.85
CA PHE A 18 2.59 4.61 -3.63
C PHE A 18 3.39 3.30 -3.59
N SER A 19 3.43 2.64 -2.44
CA SER A 19 4.07 1.32 -2.30
C SER A 19 3.42 0.26 -3.20
N ARG A 20 2.10 0.33 -3.45
CA ARG A 20 1.41 -0.55 -4.41
C ARG A 20 1.82 -0.22 -5.84
N ILE A 21 1.84 1.05 -6.23
CA ILE A 21 2.31 1.47 -7.57
C ILE A 21 3.74 0.99 -7.83
N GLN A 22 4.63 1.13 -6.84
CA GLN A 22 6.01 0.70 -6.97
C GLN A 22 6.10 -0.81 -7.22
N ARG A 23 5.34 -1.64 -6.49
CA ARG A 23 5.36 -3.09 -6.68
C ARG A 23 4.71 -3.54 -7.98
N ASP A 24 3.56 -2.95 -8.33
CA ASP A 24 2.71 -3.45 -9.42
C ASP A 24 3.15 -2.90 -10.78
N VAL A 25 3.59 -1.65 -10.83
CA VAL A 25 3.95 -0.95 -12.08
C VAL A 25 5.46 -0.82 -12.23
N ILE A 26 6.16 -0.26 -11.25
CA ILE A 26 7.57 0.11 -11.40
C ILE A 26 8.50 -1.11 -11.37
N ALA A 27 8.41 -1.93 -10.32
CA ALA A 27 9.35 -3.03 -10.07
C ALA A 27 9.25 -4.16 -11.11
N ARG A 28 8.09 -4.29 -11.77
CA ARG A 28 7.80 -5.34 -12.76
C ARG A 28 7.63 -4.80 -14.18
N GLY A 29 7.71 -3.48 -14.35
CA GLY A 29 7.46 -2.81 -15.63
C GLY A 29 8.71 -2.74 -16.49
N VAL A 30 8.58 -3.07 -17.77
CA VAL A 30 9.54 -2.70 -18.80
C VAL A 30 9.04 -1.44 -19.48
N PHE A 31 9.89 -0.41 -19.61
CA PHE A 31 9.52 0.89 -20.18
C PHE A 31 10.47 1.25 -21.30
N THR A 32 9.92 1.59 -22.47
CA THR A 32 10.73 1.97 -23.64
C THR A 32 11.00 3.48 -23.72
N SER A 33 10.26 4.27 -22.95
CA SER A 33 10.42 5.72 -22.84
C SER A 33 9.71 6.25 -21.58
N VAL A 34 10.01 7.49 -21.19
CA VAL A 34 9.29 8.20 -20.12
C VAL A 34 7.80 8.33 -20.44
N LYS A 35 7.44 8.57 -21.71
CA LYS A 35 6.04 8.64 -22.14
C LYS A 35 5.30 7.31 -21.99
N ASP A 36 6.01 6.19 -22.17
CA ASP A 36 5.44 4.86 -21.93
C ASP A 36 5.21 4.58 -20.44
N LEU A 37 6.14 5.01 -19.57
CA LEU A 37 5.97 4.98 -18.12
C LEU A 37 4.74 5.79 -17.68
N ASP A 38 4.63 7.05 -18.12
CA ASP A 38 3.49 7.92 -17.81
C ASP A 38 2.16 7.26 -18.20
N ARG A 39 2.07 6.73 -19.43
CA ARG A 39 0.87 6.04 -19.91
C ARG A 39 0.51 4.85 -19.01
N LYS A 40 1.48 4.02 -18.63
CA LYS A 40 1.28 2.84 -17.79
C LYS A 40 0.84 3.21 -16.38
N LEU A 41 1.45 4.23 -15.79
CA LEU A 41 1.04 4.79 -14.49
C LEU A 41 -0.40 5.30 -14.54
N MET A 42 -0.73 6.13 -15.53
CA MET A 42 -2.07 6.71 -15.67
C MET A 42 -3.15 5.65 -15.93
N ARG A 43 -2.80 4.56 -16.62
CA ARG A 43 -3.69 3.42 -16.79
C ARG A 43 -3.95 2.72 -15.45
N TYR A 44 -2.90 2.39 -14.71
CA TYR A 44 -3.02 1.75 -13.39
C TYR A 44 -3.84 2.60 -12.42
N ILE A 45 -3.63 3.92 -12.39
CA ILE A 45 -4.40 4.85 -11.54
C ILE A 45 -5.88 4.82 -11.90
N ARG A 46 -6.21 4.87 -13.20
CA ARG A 46 -7.61 4.80 -13.68
C ARG A 46 -8.27 3.49 -13.30
N GLU A 47 -7.60 2.36 -13.50
CA GLU A 47 -8.10 1.03 -13.12
C GLU A 47 -8.29 0.92 -11.61
N HIS A 48 -7.34 1.42 -10.81
CA HIS A 48 -7.46 1.43 -9.35
C HIS A 48 -8.66 2.27 -8.87
N ASN A 49 -8.89 3.43 -9.50
CA ASN A 49 -9.98 4.34 -9.13
C ASN A 49 -11.36 3.80 -9.49
N GLN A 50 -11.49 2.82 -10.40
CA GLN A 50 -12.78 2.18 -10.68
C GLN A 50 -13.29 1.36 -9.50
N ASN A 51 -12.39 0.77 -8.70
CA ASN A 51 -12.74 0.02 -7.51
C ASN A 51 -11.67 0.23 -6.42
N PRO A 52 -11.68 1.39 -5.75
CA PRO A 52 -10.66 1.71 -4.76
C PRO A 52 -10.80 0.75 -3.57
N LYS A 53 -9.67 0.17 -3.16
CA LYS A 53 -9.59 -0.70 -1.98
C LYS A 53 -8.84 0.02 -0.86
N PRO A 54 -9.50 0.90 -0.09
CA PRO A 54 -8.87 1.55 1.03
C PRO A 54 -8.48 0.53 2.09
N ILE A 55 -7.34 0.76 2.74
CA ILE A 55 -6.88 -0.10 3.84
C ILE A 55 -7.75 0.21 5.05
N LYS A 56 -8.52 -0.79 5.49
CA LYS A 56 -9.33 -0.70 6.71
C LYS A 56 -8.55 -1.31 7.86
N TRP A 57 -7.87 -0.45 8.60
CA TRP A 57 -7.27 -0.85 9.87
C TRP A 57 -8.39 -1.15 10.88
N LYS A 58 -8.37 -2.35 11.46
CA LYS A 58 -9.20 -2.70 12.60
C LYS A 58 -8.27 -3.04 13.76
N TYR A 59 -8.59 -2.49 14.93
CA TYR A 59 -8.01 -3.00 16.16
C TYR A 59 -8.53 -4.43 16.36
N ASP A 60 -7.62 -5.38 16.46
CA ASP A 60 -7.95 -6.77 16.80
C ASP A 60 -7.63 -7.01 18.27
N ASP A 61 -8.48 -7.77 18.94
CA ASP A 61 -8.35 -8.07 20.36
C ASP A 61 -6.99 -8.76 20.62
N PRO A 62 -6.10 -8.16 21.44
CA PRO A 62 -4.80 -8.75 21.75
C PRO A 62 -4.87 -10.18 22.31
N SER A 63 -6.00 -10.56 22.91
CA SER A 63 -6.24 -11.92 23.40
C SER A 63 -6.22 -12.98 22.28
N ARG A 64 -6.54 -12.58 21.04
CA ARG A 64 -6.60 -13.44 19.85
C ARG A 64 -5.26 -13.59 19.11
N ARG A 65 -4.22 -12.88 19.55
CA ARG A 65 -2.89 -12.99 18.94
C ARG A 65 -2.32 -14.39 19.19
N ILE A 66 -1.73 -14.98 18.15
CA ILE A 66 -0.99 -16.24 18.26
C ILE A 66 0.11 -16.03 19.30
N ARG A 67 0.03 -16.75 20.42
CA ARG A 67 1.06 -16.72 21.46
C ARG A 67 2.11 -17.77 21.10
N PRO A 68 3.40 -17.41 21.11
CA PRO A 68 4.44 -18.43 21.01
C PRO A 68 4.29 -19.40 22.18
N VAL A 69 4.38 -20.70 21.90
CA VAL A 69 4.41 -21.73 22.94
C VAL A 69 5.69 -21.50 23.75
N PRO A 70 5.63 -21.43 25.09
CA PRO A 70 6.84 -21.28 25.90
C PRO A 70 7.78 -22.45 25.61
N SER A 71 9.02 -22.14 25.23
CA SER A 71 10.10 -23.12 25.20
C SER A 71 10.41 -23.55 26.64
N GLN A 72 10.35 -24.86 26.89
CA GLN A 72 10.75 -25.47 28.17
C GLN A 72 12.24 -25.29 28.44
#